data_AF-A0A1Y3ZA69-F1
#
_entry.id   AF-A0A1Y3ZA69-F1
#
_cell.length_a   1.000
_cell.length_b   1.000
_cell.length_c   1.000
_cell.angle_alpha   90.00
_cell.angle_beta   90.00
_cell.angle_gamma   90.00
#
_symmetry.space_group_name_H-M   'P 1'
#
loop_
_entity.id
_entity.type
_entity.pdbx_description
1 polymer ?
#
loop_
_entity_poly.entity_id
_entity_poly.type
_entity_poly.pdbx_seq_one_letter_code
_entity_poly.pdbx_strand_id
1 'polypeptide(L)'
;MYSPKEQVIKEVTTEYLDALDVTNLPAIPEMVGQLFTTTNDRLQAMNTSMPKGMTYRMTDTITNYQVAMLLAKAEVIALVQCSDRRNTSDPLPLGIYQKSGPNQGLYSLSDGDLDRIILQMRPGASEKDIREVRMILRNTVPIRQRTPNRDLVPVANGIFDYRSQVLMPFSPDYVFLS
;
A
#
# COMPACT_ATOMS: atom_id res chain seq x y z
N MET A 1 -8.48 -29.79 8.47
CA MET A 1 -9.14 -28.82 9.38
C MET A 1 -9.68 -27.70 8.51
N TYR A 2 -10.95 -27.29 8.67
CA TYR A 2 -11.53 -26.22 7.86
C TYR A 2 -11.05 -24.86 8.38
N SER A 3 -10.40 -24.08 7.51
CA SER A 3 -10.00 -22.69 7.82
C SER A 3 -10.96 -21.72 7.15
N PRO A 4 -11.37 -20.60 7.77
CA PRO A 4 -12.15 -19.58 7.09
C PRO A 4 -11.45 -19.09 5.81
N LYS A 5 -12.19 -18.84 4.73
CA LYS A 5 -11.62 -18.42 3.44
C LYS A 5 -10.75 -17.16 3.58
N GLU A 6 -11.17 -16.21 4.41
CA GLU A 6 -10.41 -14.99 4.69
C GLU A 6 -9.04 -15.26 5.32
N GLN A 7 -8.95 -16.28 6.19
CA GLN A 7 -7.69 -16.70 6.79
C GLN A 7 -6.75 -17.31 5.73
N VAL A 8 -7.29 -18.14 4.83
CA VAL A 8 -6.51 -18.69 3.70
C VAL A 8 -6.01 -17.58 2.78
N ILE A 9 -6.87 -16.61 2.45
CA ILE A 9 -6.49 -15.44 1.64
C ILE A 9 -5.37 -14.65 2.32
N LYS A 10 -5.49 -14.40 3.63
CA LYS A 10 -4.46 -13.69 4.41
C LYS A 10 -3.12 -14.41 4.37
N GLU A 11 -3.12 -15.73 4.59
CA GLU A 11 -1.91 -16.56 4.57
C GLU A 11 -1.23 -16.52 3.20
N VAL A 12 -1.96 -16.81 2.12
CA VAL A 12 -1.43 -16.77 0.75
C VAL A 12 -0.88 -15.39 0.40
N THR A 13 -1.56 -14.34 0.83
CA THR A 13 -1.13 -12.96 0.55
C THR A 13 0.14 -12.64 1.31
N THR A 14 0.25 -13.05 2.56
CA THR A 14 1.47 -12.85 3.35
C THR A 14 2.64 -13.59 2.72
N GLU A 15 2.46 -14.88 2.41
CA GLU A 15 3.48 -15.71 1.75
C GLU A 15 3.96 -15.11 0.42
N TYR A 16 3.01 -14.65 -0.40
CA TYR A 16 3.31 -14.00 -1.67
C TYR A 16 4.10 -12.70 -1.49
N LEU A 17 3.68 -11.83 -0.58
CA LEU A 17 4.35 -10.54 -0.34
C LEU A 17 5.72 -10.70 0.32
N ASP A 18 5.94 -11.74 1.11
CA ASP A 18 7.23 -12.05 1.71
C ASP A 18 8.24 -12.55 0.67
N ALA A 19 7.76 -13.19 -0.39
CA ALA A 19 8.59 -13.64 -1.52
C ALA A 19 8.96 -12.52 -2.51
N LEU A 20 8.30 -11.36 -2.45
CA LEU A 20 8.58 -10.25 -3.36
C LEU A 20 9.89 -9.52 -3.01
N ASP A 21 10.74 -9.32 -4.02
CA ASP A 21 11.87 -8.41 -3.95
C ASP A 21 11.40 -6.96 -4.20
N VAL A 22 11.41 -6.16 -3.14
CA VAL A 22 11.01 -4.75 -3.18
C VAL A 22 11.91 -3.87 -4.05
N THR A 23 13.14 -4.32 -4.33
CA THR A 23 14.08 -3.60 -5.19
C THR A 23 13.86 -3.87 -6.67
N ASN A 24 13.12 -4.95 -6.99
CA ASN A 24 12.84 -5.38 -8.35
C ASN A 24 11.40 -5.94 -8.44
N LEU A 25 10.43 -5.07 -8.18
CA LEU A 25 9.02 -5.45 -8.21
C LEU A 25 8.53 -5.72 -9.64
N PRO A 26 7.73 -6.78 -9.85
CA PRO A 26 7.04 -6.99 -11.11
C PRO A 26 6.06 -5.85 -11.42
N ALA A 27 5.63 -5.76 -12.68
CA ALA A 27 4.61 -4.77 -13.05
C ALA A 27 3.28 -5.04 -12.31
N ILE A 28 2.50 -3.98 -12.04
CA ILE A 28 1.23 -4.09 -11.32
C ILE A 28 0.30 -5.20 -11.88
N PRO A 29 0.05 -5.28 -13.20
CA PRO A 29 -0.83 -6.33 -13.75
C PRO A 29 -0.29 -7.74 -13.51
N GLU A 30 1.04 -7.90 -13.52
CA GLU A 30 1.69 -9.18 -13.27
C GLU A 30 1.55 -9.58 -11.80
N MET A 31 1.80 -8.66 -10.87
CA MET A 31 1.63 -8.93 -9.44
C MET A 31 0.18 -9.31 -9.09
N VAL A 32 -0.79 -8.60 -9.67
CA VAL A 32 -2.22 -8.89 -9.49
C VAL A 32 -2.56 -10.28 -10.04
N GLY A 33 -2.07 -10.62 -11.24
CA GLY A 33 -2.29 -11.92 -11.85
C GLY A 33 -1.67 -13.07 -11.06
N GLN A 34 -0.42 -12.92 -10.61
CA GLN A 34 0.27 -13.92 -9.80
C GLN A 34 -0.44 -14.16 -8.47
N LEU A 35 -0.83 -13.10 -7.75
CA LEU A 35 -1.55 -13.21 -6.49
C LEU A 35 -2.94 -13.85 -6.67
N PHE A 36 -3.65 -13.49 -7.73
CA PHE A 36 -4.93 -14.11 -8.10
C PHE A 36 -4.79 -15.62 -8.33
N THR A 37 -3.84 -16.02 -9.19
CA THR A 37 -3.59 -17.44 -9.52
C THR A 37 -3.19 -18.21 -8.28
N THR A 38 -2.23 -17.71 -7.51
CA THR A 38 -1.75 -18.36 -6.27
C THR A 38 -2.88 -18.55 -5.26
N THR A 39 -3.78 -17.56 -5.13
CA THR A 39 -4.95 -17.66 -4.24
C THR A 39 -5.89 -18.75 -4.69
N ASN A 40 -6.26 -18.79 -5.96
CA ASN A 40 -7.20 -19.78 -6.48
C ASN A 40 -6.60 -21.19 -6.50
N ASP A 41 -5.31 -21.34 -6.79
CA ASP A 41 -4.60 -22.61 -6.74
C ASP A 41 -4.59 -23.18 -5.31
N ARG A 42 -4.35 -22.32 -4.29
CA ARG A 42 -4.44 -22.74 -2.88
C ARG A 42 -5.84 -23.19 -2.52
N LEU A 43 -6.88 -22.43 -2.91
CA LEU A 43 -8.27 -22.80 -2.66
C LEU A 43 -8.65 -24.12 -3.35
N GLN A 44 -8.17 -24.34 -4.58
CA GLN A 44 -8.39 -25.57 -5.34
C GLN A 44 -7.72 -26.77 -4.67
N ALA A 45 -6.47 -26.63 -4.24
CA ALA A 45 -5.73 -27.68 -3.54
C ALA A 45 -6.44 -28.07 -2.23
N MET A 46 -6.94 -27.10 -1.46
CA MET A 46 -7.69 -27.39 -0.23
C MET A 46 -9.01 -28.13 -0.53
N ASN A 47 -9.70 -27.74 -1.61
CA ASN A 47 -10.96 -28.36 -2.01
C ASN A 47 -10.84 -29.85 -2.36
N THR A 48 -9.68 -30.32 -2.83
CA THR A 48 -9.45 -31.76 -3.11
C THR A 48 -9.69 -32.66 -1.89
N SER A 49 -9.46 -32.12 -0.70
CA SER A 49 -9.62 -32.84 0.58
C SER A 49 -10.98 -32.59 1.25
N MET A 50 -11.86 -31.78 0.66
CA MET A 50 -13.11 -31.36 1.29
C MET A 50 -14.33 -32.17 0.83
N PRO A 51 -15.28 -32.45 1.75
CA PRO A 51 -16.58 -33.00 1.37
C PRO A 51 -17.33 -32.08 0.40
N LYS A 52 -18.14 -32.68 -0.48
CA LYS A 52 -19.05 -31.94 -1.35
C LYS A 52 -19.96 -31.03 -0.51
N GLY A 53 -20.06 -29.76 -0.89
CA GLY A 53 -20.85 -28.75 -0.18
C GLY A 53 -20.09 -27.96 0.89
N MET A 54 -18.88 -28.37 1.28
CA MET A 54 -18.01 -27.63 2.20
C MET A 54 -16.80 -26.99 1.50
N THR A 55 -16.72 -27.12 0.17
CA THR A 55 -15.63 -26.57 -0.65
C THR A 55 -15.67 -25.04 -0.68
N TYR A 56 -14.49 -24.42 -0.70
CA TYR A 56 -14.34 -22.99 -0.98
C TYR A 56 -14.80 -22.64 -2.39
N ARG A 57 -15.56 -21.55 -2.50
CA ARG A 57 -15.76 -20.88 -3.79
C ARG A 57 -14.47 -20.18 -4.20
N MET A 58 -14.09 -20.28 -5.48
CA MET A 58 -12.97 -19.51 -6.04
C MET A 58 -13.23 -18.00 -5.98
N THR A 59 -12.19 -17.20 -6.09
CA THR A 59 -12.28 -15.75 -6.24
C THR A 59 -12.30 -15.37 -7.71
N ASP A 60 -13.16 -14.43 -8.09
CA ASP A 60 -13.22 -13.89 -9.46
C ASP A 60 -12.20 -12.74 -9.68
N THR A 61 -11.77 -12.10 -8.58
CA THR A 61 -10.72 -11.06 -8.55
C THR A 61 -9.98 -11.11 -7.22
N ILE A 62 -8.81 -10.48 -7.11
CA ILE A 62 -8.16 -10.26 -5.80
C ILE A 62 -9.06 -9.43 -4.88
N THR A 63 -9.02 -9.69 -3.57
CA THR A 63 -9.88 -9.00 -2.60
C THR A 63 -9.38 -7.60 -2.26
N ASN A 64 -10.23 -6.77 -1.64
CA ASN A 64 -9.84 -5.44 -1.14
C ASN A 64 -8.68 -5.52 -0.14
N TYR A 65 -8.65 -6.55 0.70
CA TYR A 65 -7.52 -6.84 1.57
C TYR A 65 -6.23 -7.06 0.78
N GLN A 66 -6.27 -7.92 -0.25
CA GLN A 66 -5.10 -8.21 -1.07
C GLN A 66 -4.56 -6.97 -1.79
N VAL A 67 -5.44 -6.12 -2.33
CA VAL A 67 -5.05 -4.84 -2.93
C VAL A 67 -4.36 -3.94 -1.90
N ALA A 68 -4.95 -3.77 -0.72
CA ALA A 68 -4.37 -2.92 0.31
C ALA A 68 -2.98 -3.40 0.75
N MET A 69 -2.81 -4.70 0.96
CA MET A 69 -1.52 -5.27 1.35
C MET A 69 -0.48 -5.17 0.23
N LEU A 70 -0.89 -5.39 -1.03
CA LEU A 70 -0.01 -5.24 -2.18
C LEU A 70 0.44 -3.78 -2.36
N LEU A 71 -0.49 -2.82 -2.21
CA LEU A 71 -0.17 -1.38 -2.23
C LEU A 71 0.81 -1.00 -1.12
N ALA A 72 0.57 -1.47 0.11
CA ALA A 72 1.44 -1.19 1.25
C ALA A 72 2.86 -1.78 1.07
N LYS A 73 3.01 -2.83 0.26
CA LYS A 73 4.32 -3.43 -0.07
C LYS A 73 4.99 -2.73 -1.25
N ALA A 74 4.23 -2.39 -2.29
CA ALA A 74 4.76 -1.84 -3.54
C ALA A 74 5.07 -0.34 -3.45
N GLU A 75 4.28 0.40 -2.67
CA GLU A 75 4.39 1.85 -2.53
C GLU A 75 4.80 2.27 -1.13
N VAL A 76 5.38 3.46 -1.04
CA VAL A 76 5.70 4.06 0.26
C VAL A 76 4.53 4.94 0.68
N ILE A 77 3.64 4.34 1.46
CA ILE A 77 2.41 4.95 1.97
C ILE A 77 2.53 5.12 3.49
N ALA A 78 2.07 6.25 4.01
CA ALA A 78 2.05 6.52 5.45
C ALA A 78 0.83 7.35 5.86
N LEU A 79 0.43 7.22 7.11
CA LEU A 79 -0.44 8.21 7.75
C LEU A 79 0.42 9.42 8.13
N VAL A 80 0.12 10.60 7.59
CA VAL A 80 0.95 11.78 7.81
C VAL A 80 0.42 12.61 8.98
N GLN A 81 1.24 12.73 10.02
CA GLN A 81 0.96 13.60 11.15
C GLN A 81 1.42 15.03 10.85
N CYS A 82 0.46 15.91 10.56
CA CYS A 82 0.69 17.31 10.22
C CYS A 82 0.81 18.25 11.42
N SER A 83 0.36 17.83 12.59
CA SER A 83 0.36 18.64 13.81
C SER A 83 1.04 17.91 14.97
N ASP A 84 1.73 18.66 15.81
CA ASP A 84 2.37 18.14 17.03
C ASP A 84 1.34 17.76 18.12
N ARG A 85 0.07 18.07 17.90
CA ARG A 85 -1.03 17.78 18.82
C ARG A 85 -1.56 16.37 18.55
N ARG A 86 -1.34 15.45 19.49
CA ARG A 86 -1.97 14.10 19.48
C ARG A 86 -3.50 14.11 19.55
N ASN A 87 -4.11 15.26 19.84
CA ASN A 87 -5.55 15.40 20.12
C ASN A 87 -6.26 16.26 19.07
N THR A 88 -6.28 15.81 17.83
CA THR A 88 -7.38 16.14 16.92
C THR A 88 -8.12 14.84 16.65
N SER A 89 -9.45 14.84 16.87
CA SER A 89 -10.31 13.70 16.51
C SER A 89 -10.29 13.40 14.99
N ASP A 90 -9.63 14.26 14.21
CA ASP A 90 -9.51 14.14 12.77
C ASP A 90 -8.57 13.00 12.38
N PRO A 91 -9.01 12.13 11.46
CA PRO A 91 -8.20 11.02 11.02
C PRO A 91 -6.98 11.54 10.23
N LEU A 92 -5.78 11.02 10.56
CA LEU A 92 -4.55 11.37 9.86
C LEU A 92 -4.68 11.11 8.35
N PRO A 93 -4.32 12.05 7.46
CA PRO A 93 -4.39 11.84 6.02
C PRO A 93 -3.46 10.70 5.59
N LEU A 94 -3.90 9.90 4.62
CA LEU A 94 -3.03 8.94 3.93
C LEU A 94 -2.20 9.70 2.91
N GLY A 95 -0.88 9.54 2.99
CA GLY A 95 0.06 10.12 2.04
C GLY A 95 0.79 9.03 1.27
N ILE A 96 1.00 9.26 -0.02
CA ILE A 96 1.84 8.43 -0.89
C ILE A 96 3.08 9.20 -1.35
N TYR A 97 4.25 8.64 -1.10
CA TYR A 97 5.52 9.22 -1.49
C TYR A 97 5.73 9.14 -3.01
N GLN A 98 6.05 10.26 -3.62
CA GLN A 98 6.28 10.39 -5.06
C GLN A 98 7.73 10.03 -5.38
N LYS A 99 7.94 8.83 -5.96
CA LYS A 99 9.27 8.34 -6.34
C LYS A 99 9.84 9.03 -7.59
N SER A 100 8.98 9.64 -8.41
CA SER A 100 9.33 10.28 -9.69
C SER A 100 8.34 11.38 -10.06
N GLY A 101 8.70 12.20 -11.05
CA GLY A 101 7.84 13.26 -11.58
C GLY A 101 8.06 14.62 -10.90
N PRO A 102 7.22 15.62 -11.17
CA PRO A 102 7.41 16.99 -10.67
C PRO A 102 7.43 17.11 -9.14
N ASN A 103 6.73 16.20 -8.45
CA ASN A 103 6.62 16.17 -7.00
C ASN A 103 7.56 15.14 -6.35
N GLN A 104 8.59 14.67 -7.08
CA GLN A 104 9.53 13.68 -6.57
C GLN A 104 10.11 14.11 -5.21
N GLY A 105 10.15 13.17 -4.25
CA GLY A 105 10.64 13.46 -2.91
C GLY A 105 9.60 14.00 -1.93
N LEU A 106 8.36 14.21 -2.38
CA LEU A 106 7.25 14.70 -1.57
C LEU A 106 6.18 13.62 -1.37
N TYR A 107 5.38 13.76 -0.32
CA TYR A 107 4.16 12.99 -0.11
C TYR A 107 2.96 13.74 -0.68
N SER A 108 2.21 13.08 -1.56
CA SER A 108 0.89 13.54 -1.98
C SER A 108 -0.16 13.07 -0.98
N LEU A 109 -0.99 13.99 -0.49
CA LEU A 109 -2.16 13.69 0.35
C LEU A 109 -3.47 13.63 -0.47
N SER A 110 -3.35 13.64 -1.80
CA SER A 110 -4.51 13.56 -2.70
C SER A 110 -5.09 12.14 -2.69
N ASP A 111 -6.34 12.01 -2.27
CA ASP A 111 -7.08 10.75 -2.40
C ASP A 111 -7.11 10.26 -3.86
N GLY A 112 -7.15 11.17 -4.84
CA GLY A 112 -7.20 10.83 -6.27
C GLY A 112 -5.96 10.10 -6.77
N ASP A 113 -4.78 10.40 -6.21
CA ASP A 113 -3.53 9.72 -6.59
C ASP A 113 -3.55 8.27 -6.11
N LEU A 114 -4.02 8.04 -4.88
CA LEU A 114 -4.18 6.69 -4.33
C LEU A 114 -5.27 5.91 -5.05
N ASP A 115 -6.43 6.53 -5.28
CA ASP A 115 -7.58 5.92 -5.97
C ASP A 115 -7.20 5.49 -7.40
N ARG A 116 -6.35 6.26 -8.11
CA ARG A 116 -5.84 5.90 -9.43
C ARG A 116 -5.03 4.59 -9.40
N ILE A 117 -4.17 4.39 -8.40
CA ILE A 117 -3.36 3.16 -8.29
C ILE A 117 -4.25 1.98 -7.87
N ILE A 118 -5.22 2.20 -6.97
CA ILE A 118 -6.23 1.18 -6.62
C ILE A 118 -6.97 0.71 -7.88
N LEU A 119 -7.40 1.63 -8.74
CA LEU A 119 -8.10 1.32 -9.99
C LEU A 119 -7.19 0.67 -11.04
N GLN A 120 -5.87 0.89 -11.01
CA GLN A 120 -4.94 0.11 -11.83
C GLN A 120 -4.86 -1.35 -11.40
N MET A 121 -4.96 -1.63 -10.10
CA MET A 121 -4.97 -3.01 -9.57
C MET A 121 -6.33 -3.69 -9.73
N ARG A 122 -7.43 -2.96 -9.52
CA ARG A 122 -8.81 -3.44 -9.68
C ARG A 122 -9.64 -2.43 -10.50
N PRO A 123 -9.62 -2.53 -11.84
CA PRO A 123 -10.38 -1.62 -12.71
C PRO A 123 -11.89 -1.62 -12.48
N GLY A 124 -12.45 -2.73 -11.97
CA GLY A 124 -13.88 -2.86 -11.63
C GLY A 124 -14.24 -2.48 -10.20
N ALA A 125 -13.31 -1.90 -9.43
CA ALA A 125 -13.58 -1.51 -8.04
C ALA A 125 -14.62 -0.40 -7.97
N SER A 126 -15.63 -0.58 -7.13
CA SER A 126 -16.61 0.46 -6.82
C SER A 126 -16.04 1.47 -5.82
N GLU A 127 -16.73 2.59 -5.61
CA GLU A 127 -16.37 3.55 -4.56
C GLU A 127 -16.34 2.89 -3.17
N LYS A 128 -17.22 1.92 -2.91
CA LYS A 128 -17.22 1.15 -1.66
C LYS A 128 -15.94 0.33 -1.52
N ASP A 129 -15.49 -0.33 -2.60
CA ASP A 129 -14.25 -1.10 -2.61
C ASP A 129 -13.04 -0.21 -2.32
N ILE A 130 -12.97 0.95 -2.99
CA ILE A 130 -11.90 1.93 -2.78
C ILE A 130 -11.86 2.41 -1.33
N ARG A 131 -13.03 2.71 -0.72
CA ARG A 131 -13.13 3.08 0.69
C ARG A 131 -12.66 1.97 1.62
N GLU A 132 -12.99 0.71 1.31
CA GLU A 132 -12.54 -0.45 2.09
C GLU A 132 -11.02 -0.63 2.00
N VAL A 133 -10.44 -0.52 0.81
CA VAL A 133 -8.97 -0.55 0.62
C VAL A 133 -8.30 0.55 1.44
N ARG A 134 -8.81 1.78 1.39
CA ARG A 134 -8.29 2.89 2.22
C ARG A 134 -8.41 2.60 3.71
N MET A 135 -9.54 2.07 4.17
CA MET A 135 -9.71 1.68 5.57
C MET A 135 -8.67 0.65 6.01
N ILE A 136 -8.40 -0.36 5.18
CA ILE A 136 -7.38 -1.38 5.47
C ILE A 136 -5.99 -0.73 5.51
N LEU A 137 -5.65 0.09 4.52
CA LEU A 137 -4.37 0.82 4.48
C LEU A 137 -4.15 1.63 5.75
N ARG A 138 -5.13 2.40 6.23
CA ARG A 138 -5.03 3.19 7.47
C ARG A 138 -4.68 2.34 8.70
N ASN A 139 -5.07 1.07 8.73
CA ASN A 139 -4.79 0.17 9.84
C ASN A 139 -3.48 -0.62 9.67
N THR A 140 -2.83 -0.52 8.52
CA THR A 140 -1.64 -1.31 8.17
C THR A 140 -0.38 -0.45 8.02
N VAL A 141 -0.49 0.75 7.46
CA VAL A 141 0.67 1.59 7.12
C VAL A 141 1.20 2.35 8.34
N PRO A 142 2.51 2.67 8.40
CA PRO A 142 3.08 3.40 9.52
C PRO A 142 2.55 4.84 9.59
N ILE A 143 2.56 5.40 10.81
CA ILE A 143 2.40 6.84 11.03
C ILE A 143 3.77 7.50 10.87
N ARG A 144 3.84 8.60 10.12
CA ARG A 144 5.05 9.41 9.95
C ARG A 144 4.76 10.87 10.27
N GLN A 145 5.63 11.49 11.06
CA GLN A 145 5.55 12.93 11.36
C GLN A 145 6.15 13.74 10.22
N ARG A 146 5.53 14.88 9.89
CA ARG A 146 6.15 15.87 9.00
C ARG A 146 7.54 16.23 9.48
N THR A 147 8.50 16.37 8.56
CA THR A 147 9.88 16.77 8.90
C THR A 147 9.84 18.12 9.63
N PRO A 148 10.22 18.19 10.92
CA PRO A 148 10.13 19.43 11.69
C PRO A 148 11.34 20.35 11.47
N ASN A 149 12.44 19.80 10.93
CA ASN A 149 13.68 20.54 10.73
C ASN A 149 13.55 21.55 9.59
N ARG A 150 13.62 22.84 9.93
CA ARG A 150 13.51 23.96 8.98
C ARG A 150 14.73 24.13 8.09
N ASP A 151 15.88 23.60 8.50
CA ASP A 151 17.11 23.65 7.70
C ASP A 151 17.07 22.65 6.55
N LEU A 152 16.16 21.67 6.57
CA LEU A 152 15.98 20.71 5.49
C LEU A 152 14.89 21.17 4.53
N VAL A 153 15.28 21.45 3.28
CA VAL A 153 14.35 21.93 2.26
C VAL A 153 14.41 21.05 1.02
N PRO A 154 13.27 20.51 0.55
CA PRO A 154 13.23 19.78 -0.70
C PRO A 154 13.46 20.74 -1.87
N VAL A 155 14.40 20.40 -2.74
CA VAL A 155 14.74 21.11 -3.97
C VAL A 155 14.65 20.14 -5.16
N ALA A 156 14.78 20.61 -6.39
CA ALA A 156 14.50 19.81 -7.60
C ALA A 156 15.30 18.49 -7.72
N ASN A 157 16.46 18.39 -7.08
CA ASN A 157 17.38 17.26 -7.19
C ASN A 157 17.70 16.57 -5.85
N GLY A 158 17.00 16.91 -4.76
CA GLY A 158 17.24 16.30 -3.46
C GLY A 158 16.74 17.14 -2.29
N ILE A 159 17.31 16.91 -1.12
CA ILE A 159 17.00 17.65 0.11
C ILE A 159 18.25 18.44 0.49
N PHE A 160 18.17 19.77 0.44
CA PHE A 160 19.27 20.63 0.83
C PHE A 160 19.22 20.89 2.33
N ASP A 161 20.32 20.63 3.02
CA ASP A 161 20.53 20.99 4.42
C ASP A 161 21.28 22.32 4.51
N TYR A 162 20.58 23.39 4.88
CA TYR A 162 21.16 24.73 5.02
C TYR A 162 22.18 24.86 6.15
N ARG A 163 22.13 23.98 7.15
CA ARG A 163 23.06 24.02 8.28
C ARG A 163 24.41 23.45 7.92
N SER A 164 24.43 22.28 7.27
CA SER A 164 25.66 21.62 6.83
C SER A 164 26.11 22.02 5.42
N GLN A 165 25.24 22.71 4.67
CA GLN A 165 25.41 23.05 3.25
C GLN A 165 25.61 21.82 2.36
N VAL A 166 24.95 20.71 2.70
CA VAL A 166 25.02 19.44 1.96
C VAL A 166 23.71 19.17 1.23
N LEU A 167 23.83 18.72 -0.02
CA LEU A 167 22.71 18.18 -0.78
C LEU A 167 22.61 16.67 -0.54
N MET A 168 21.53 16.25 0.11
CA MET A 168 21.20 14.85 0.35
C MET A 168 20.28 14.31 -0.76
N PRO A 169 20.33 13.01 -1.07
CA PRO A 169 19.33 12.40 -1.95
C PRO A 169 17.95 12.48 -1.31
N PHE A 170 16.90 12.40 -2.14
CA PHE A 170 15.55 12.23 -1.63
C PHE A 170 15.42 10.96 -0.79
N SER A 171 14.68 11.04 0.31
CA SER A 171 14.35 9.88 1.12
C SER A 171 12.93 10.01 1.67
N PRO A 172 12.13 8.94 1.65
CA PRO A 172 10.80 8.92 2.24
C PRO A 172 10.78 9.08 3.76
N ASP A 173 11.94 8.98 4.42
CA ASP A 173 12.06 9.27 5.85
C ASP A 173 11.88 10.77 6.16
N TYR A 174 12.08 11.63 5.18
CA TYR A 174 11.75 13.05 5.27
C TYR A 174 10.38 13.31 4.65
N VAL A 175 9.42 13.62 5.51
CA VAL A 175 8.04 13.87 5.10
C VAL A 175 7.85 15.35 4.77
N PHE A 176 8.01 15.67 3.50
CA PHE A 176 7.58 16.93 2.88
C PHE A 176 6.28 16.71 2.11
N LEU A 177 5.46 17.75 1.92
CA LEU A 177 4.17 17.65 1.24
C LEU A 177 4.24 18.37 -0.12
N SER A 178 3.57 17.80 -1.12
CA SER A 178 3.36 18.41 -2.44
C SER A 178 2.25 19.44 -2.44
#